data_AF-A0A3A1NHY0-F1
#
_entry.id   AF-A0A3A1NHY0-F1
#
_cell.length_a   1.000
_cell.length_b   1.000
_cell.length_c   1.000
_cell.angle_alpha   90.00
_cell.angle_beta   90.00
_cell.angle_gamma   90.00
#
_symmetry.space_group_name_H-M   'P 1'
#
loop_
_entity.id
_entity.type
_entity.pdbx_description
1 polymer ?
#
loop_
_entity_poly.entity_id
_entity_poly.type
_entity_poly.pdbx_seq_one_letter_code
_entity_poly.pdbx_strand_id
1 'polypeptide(L)'
;MLTKYIKMGRPKKELTSLKIIQVNIRMTVDDYIKVSLSAETIGLSITEYIRRKITKRSLPKKRISPYDRKLFVELSRVGNNLNQITKVVNSGIWDPFSIHRQLEEVKVLLQYLKSNIAHNDW
;
A
#
# COMPACT_ATOMS: atom_id res chain seq x y z
N MET A 1 -12.59 28.12 -51.17
CA MET A 1 -12.35 27.03 -50.21
C MET A 1 -11.87 27.63 -48.91
N LEU A 2 -12.70 27.66 -47.86
CA LEU A 2 -12.31 28.18 -46.54
C LEU A 2 -11.73 27.04 -45.72
N THR A 3 -10.41 27.06 -45.54
CA THR A 3 -9.65 26.09 -44.76
C THR A 3 -10.03 26.21 -43.28
N LYS A 4 -10.73 25.19 -42.77
CA LYS A 4 -11.10 25.05 -41.36
C LYS A 4 -9.81 24.88 -40.54
N TYR A 5 -9.39 25.92 -39.82
CA TYR A 5 -8.24 25.89 -38.91
C TYR A 5 -8.51 24.86 -37.80
N ILE A 6 -7.85 23.70 -37.86
CA ILE A 6 -7.92 22.68 -36.80
C ILE A 6 -6.90 23.05 -35.74
N LYS A 7 -7.37 23.46 -34.55
CA LYS A 7 -6.52 23.72 -33.38
C LYS A 7 -5.93 22.39 -32.88
N MET A 8 -4.70 22.10 -33.29
CA MET A 8 -3.91 20.90 -32.92
C MET A 8 -3.37 20.91 -31.47
N GLY A 9 -4.10 21.51 -30.53
CA GLY A 9 -3.72 21.58 -29.11
C GLY A 9 -4.53 20.59 -28.26
N ARG A 10 -4.04 20.27 -27.06
CA ARG A 10 -4.82 19.49 -26.07
C ARG A 10 -6.20 20.15 -25.89
N PRO A 11 -7.31 19.43 -26.12
CA PRO A 11 -8.64 19.98 -25.93
C PRO A 11 -8.79 20.59 -24.54
N LYS A 12 -9.31 21.82 -24.47
CA LYS A 12 -9.62 22.46 -23.18
C LYS A 12 -10.69 21.62 -22.50
N LYS A 13 -10.52 21.39 -21.20
CA LYS A 13 -11.50 20.68 -20.39
C LYS A 13 -12.79 21.48 -20.30
N GLU A 14 -13.93 20.81 -20.44
CA GLU A 14 -15.25 21.39 -20.19
C GLU A 14 -15.35 21.93 -18.76
N LEU A 15 -16.05 23.05 -18.57
CA LEU A 15 -16.21 23.72 -17.27
C LEU A 15 -16.71 22.76 -16.17
N THR A 16 -17.63 21.86 -16.53
CA THR A 16 -18.20 20.83 -15.65
C THR A 16 -17.19 19.80 -15.15
N SER A 17 -16.06 19.64 -15.85
CA SER A 17 -14.99 18.71 -15.49
C SER A 17 -13.88 19.37 -14.64
N LEU A 18 -13.97 20.69 -14.43
CA LEU A 18 -13.04 21.44 -13.61
C LEU A 18 -13.47 21.44 -12.14
N LYS A 19 -12.49 21.46 -11.23
CA LYS A 19 -12.71 21.54 -9.79
C LYS A 19 -12.76 23.01 -9.34
N ILE A 20 -13.74 23.77 -9.83
CA ILE A 20 -13.86 25.23 -9.60
C ILE A 20 -14.82 25.62 -8.46
N ILE A 21 -15.69 24.70 -8.03
CA ILE A 21 -16.64 24.94 -6.94
C ILE A 21 -15.95 24.63 -5.61
N GLN A 22 -15.97 25.60 -4.69
CA GLN A 22 -15.44 25.45 -3.33
C GLN A 22 -16.57 25.25 -2.33
N VAL A 23 -16.37 24.30 -1.41
CA VAL A 23 -17.27 24.06 -0.28
C VAL A 23 -16.44 24.16 1.00
N ASN A 24 -16.83 25.06 1.91
CA ASN A 24 -16.17 25.25 3.20
C ASN A 24 -16.91 24.44 4.28
N ILE A 25 -16.16 23.69 5.09
CA ILE A 25 -16.69 22.83 6.16
C ILE A 25 -16.08 23.29 7.48
N ARG A 26 -16.92 23.59 8.47
CA ARG A 26 -16.49 23.81 9.86
C ARG A 26 -16.57 22.48 10.62
N MET A 27 -15.59 22.21 11.44
CA MET A 27 -15.46 20.96 12.18
C MET A 27 -15.09 21.25 13.63
N THR A 28 -15.50 20.37 14.53
CA THR A 28 -14.91 20.33 15.88
C THR A 28 -13.49 19.78 15.80
N VAL A 29 -12.71 19.94 16.87
CA VAL A 29 -11.36 19.38 16.96
C VAL A 29 -11.39 17.85 16.82
N ASP A 30 -12.32 17.19 17.50
CA ASP A 30 -12.46 15.73 17.46
C ASP A 30 -12.78 15.21 16.05
N ASP A 31 -13.68 15.89 15.34
CA ASP A 31 -14.02 15.52 13.97
C ASP A 31 -12.83 15.72 13.04
N TYR A 32 -12.08 16.81 13.22
CA TYR A 32 -10.88 17.07 12.43
C TYR A 32 -9.84 15.97 12.62
N ILE A 33 -9.56 15.59 13.87
CA ILE A 33 -8.59 14.52 14.19
C ILE A 33 -9.02 13.19 13.54
N LYS A 34 -10.29 12.80 13.70
CA LYS A 34 -10.81 11.55 13.11
C LYS A 34 -10.65 11.51 11.59
N VAL A 35 -10.97 12.62 10.92
CA VAL A 35 -10.85 12.71 9.46
C VAL A 35 -9.39 12.76 9.02
N SER A 36 -8.54 13.48 9.75
CA SER A 36 -7.10 13.58 9.47
C SER A 36 -6.43 12.20 9.51
N LEU A 37 -6.62 11.45 10.61
CA LEU A 37 -6.07 10.10 10.78
C LEU A 37 -6.55 9.14 9.68
N SER A 38 -7.83 9.23 9.32
CA SER A 38 -8.41 8.41 8.25
C SER A 38 -7.82 8.74 6.88
N ALA A 39 -7.61 10.03 6.59
CA ALA A 39 -7.01 10.50 5.35
C ALA A 39 -5.54 10.07 5.25
N GLU A 40 -4.79 10.23 6.34
CA GLU A 40 -3.38 9.83 6.45
C GLU A 40 -3.20 8.32 6.24
N THR A 41 -4.03 7.51 6.89
CA THR A 41 -4.03 6.04 6.78
C THR A 41 -4.14 5.54 5.32
N ILE A 42 -4.81 6.32 4.47
CA ILE A 42 -5.05 5.98 3.06
C ILE A 42 -4.18 6.83 2.13
N GLY A 43 -3.36 7.74 2.68
CA GLY A 43 -2.43 8.57 1.93
C GLY A 43 -3.08 9.66 1.09
N LEU A 44 -4.22 10.18 1.53
CA LEU A 44 -4.95 11.26 0.88
C LEU A 44 -4.83 12.54 1.71
N SER A 45 -4.97 13.69 1.06
CA SER A 45 -5.25 14.92 1.80
C SER A 45 -6.64 14.84 2.43
N ILE A 46 -6.86 15.57 3.53
CA ILE A 46 -8.14 15.66 4.24
C ILE A 46 -9.29 15.97 3.26
N THR A 47 -9.12 16.98 2.42
CA THR A 47 -10.13 17.40 1.44
C THR A 47 -10.41 16.33 0.38
N GLU A 48 -9.37 15.61 -0.09
CA GLU A 48 -9.53 14.52 -1.05
C GLU A 48 -10.27 13.33 -0.43
N TYR A 49 -9.92 12.98 0.81
CA TYR A 49 -10.58 11.93 1.57
C TYR A 49 -12.06 12.24 1.77
N ILE A 50 -12.40 13.43 2.27
CA ILE A 50 -13.80 13.87 2.44
C ILE A 50 -14.53 13.79 1.10
N ARG A 51 -13.95 14.36 0.03
CA ARG A 51 -14.59 14.38 -1.29
C ARG A 51 -14.88 12.98 -1.81
N ARG A 52 -13.94 12.03 -1.67
CA ARG A 52 -14.16 10.65 -2.12
C ARG A 52 -15.21 9.93 -1.28
N LYS A 53 -15.18 10.13 0.04
CA LYS A 53 -16.14 9.54 0.98
C LYS A 53 -17.58 9.99 0.67
N ILE A 54 -17.82 11.29 0.45
CA ILE A 54 -19.16 11.82 0.15
C ILE A 54 -19.63 11.46 -1.28
N THR A 55 -18.71 11.38 -2.24
CA THR A 55 -19.06 11.02 -3.63
C THR A 55 -19.10 9.51 -3.88
N LYS A 56 -18.98 8.68 -2.82
CA LYS A 56 -18.90 7.22 -2.87
C LYS A 56 -17.86 6.69 -3.87
N ARG A 57 -16.81 7.47 -4.12
CA ARG A 57 -15.68 7.00 -4.94
C ARG A 57 -14.84 6.02 -4.14
N SER A 58 -14.29 5.02 -4.81
CA SER A 58 -13.39 4.05 -4.19
C SER A 58 -12.22 4.77 -3.50
N LEU A 59 -12.02 4.44 -2.22
CA LEU A 59 -10.86 4.87 -1.47
C LEU A 59 -9.68 3.96 -1.85
N PRO A 60 -8.46 4.52 -1.97
CA PRO A 60 -7.26 3.71 -2.13
C PRO A 60 -7.17 2.64 -1.02
N LYS A 61 -6.53 1.51 -1.32
CA LYS A 61 -6.16 0.56 -0.28
C LYS A 61 -5.28 1.28 0.74
N LYS A 62 -5.43 0.94 2.03
CA LYS A 62 -4.63 1.48 3.14
C LYS A 62 -3.18 1.58 2.71
N ARG A 63 -2.56 2.75 2.90
CA ARG A 63 -1.12 2.89 2.63
C ARG A 63 -0.42 1.96 3.60
N ILE A 64 0.17 0.91 3.06
CA ILE A 64 1.14 0.10 3.77
C ILE A 64 2.37 0.99 3.89
N SER A 65 2.86 1.23 5.12
CA SER A 65 4.10 1.97 5.31
C SER A 65 5.21 1.33 4.47
N PRO A 66 6.15 2.10 3.88
CA PRO A 66 7.33 1.51 3.25
C PRO A 66 8.05 0.51 4.15
N TYR A 67 7.99 0.73 5.47
CA TYR A 67 8.49 -0.18 6.49
C TYR A 67 7.71 -1.50 6.53
N ASP A 68 6.39 -1.43 6.73
CA ASP A 68 5.50 -2.60 6.73
C ASP A 68 5.63 -3.41 5.44
N ARG A 69 5.83 -2.74 4.30
CA ARG A 69 6.03 -3.40 3.02
C ARG A 69 7.30 -4.25 3.00
N LYS A 70 8.42 -3.76 3.56
CA LYS A 70 9.65 -4.56 3.69
C LYS A 70 9.41 -5.76 4.61
N LEU A 71 8.72 -5.55 5.72
CA LEU A 71 8.34 -6.62 6.66
C LEU A 71 7.51 -7.72 5.97
N PHE A 72 6.49 -7.35 5.19
CA PHE A 72 5.65 -8.29 4.45
C PHE A 72 6.43 -9.09 3.38
N VAL A 73 7.41 -8.45 2.74
CA VAL A 73 8.28 -9.14 1.77
C VAL A 73 9.14 -10.19 2.46
N GLU A 74 9.78 -9.85 3.57
CA GLU A 74 10.58 -10.81 4.33
C GLU A 74 9.73 -11.95 4.90
N LEU A 75 8.53 -11.67 5.41
CA LEU A 75 7.60 -12.71 5.86
C LEU A 75 7.19 -13.66 4.73
N SER A 76 6.98 -13.12 3.53
CA SER A 76 6.66 -13.91 2.33
C SER A 76 7.83 -14.81 1.92
N ARG A 77 9.08 -14.35 2.07
CA ARG A 77 10.27 -15.18 1.84
C ARG A 77 10.36 -16.35 2.82
N VAL A 78 10.09 -16.10 4.10
CA VAL A 78 10.03 -17.16 5.12
C VAL A 78 8.98 -18.21 4.75
N GLY A 79 7.77 -17.78 4.38
CA GLY A 79 6.70 -18.69 3.96
C GLY A 79 7.06 -19.53 2.73
N ASN A 80 7.72 -18.92 1.74
CA ASN A 80 8.18 -19.64 0.55
C ASN A 80 9.23 -20.70 0.88
N ASN A 81 10.21 -20.39 1.73
CA ASN A 81 11.24 -21.34 2.14
C ASN A 81 10.61 -22.53 2.90
N LEU A 82 9.68 -22.27 3.83
CA LEU A 82 8.94 -23.33 4.51
C LEU A 82 8.17 -24.22 3.51
N ASN A 83 7.54 -23.62 2.50
CA ASN A 83 6.83 -24.38 1.47
C ASN A 83 7.78 -25.25 0.62
N GLN A 84 9.01 -24.79 0.38
CA GLN A 84 10.03 -25.59 -0.32
C GLN A 84 10.47 -26.79 0.51
N ILE A 85 10.75 -26.60 1.81
CA ILE A 85 11.09 -27.68 2.74
C ILE A 85 9.96 -28.72 2.76
N THR A 86 8.71 -28.28 2.95
CA THR A 86 7.54 -29.16 2.99
C THR A 86 7.39 -29.96 1.69
N LYS A 87 7.63 -29.34 0.52
CA LYS A 87 7.59 -30.06 -0.76
C LYS A 87 8.68 -31.11 -0.89
N VAL A 88 9.91 -30.83 -0.45
CA VAL A 88 11.03 -31.78 -0.48
C VAL A 88 10.76 -32.96 0.47
N VAL A 89 10.29 -32.69 1.68
CA VAL A 89 9.93 -33.73 2.65
C VAL A 89 8.78 -34.59 2.12
N ASN A 90 7.73 -33.96 1.56
CA ASN A 90 6.56 -34.68 1.05
C ASN A 90 6.83 -35.43 -0.26
N SER A 91 7.89 -35.10 -1.01
CA SER A 91 8.26 -35.83 -2.23
C SER A 91 9.05 -37.12 -1.94
N GLY A 92 9.39 -37.39 -0.67
CA GLY A 92 10.22 -38.53 -0.28
C GLY A 92 11.70 -38.39 -0.66
N ILE A 93 12.11 -37.23 -1.19
CA ILE A 93 13.50 -36.94 -1.55
C ILE A 93 14.21 -36.48 -0.28
N TRP A 94 15.07 -37.34 0.26
CA TRP A 94 15.92 -36.99 1.41
C TRP A 94 17.20 -36.29 0.93
N ASP A 95 17.16 -34.97 0.85
CA ASP A 95 18.35 -34.13 0.70
C ASP A 95 18.56 -33.30 1.98
N PRO A 96 19.35 -33.82 2.95
CA PRO A 96 19.52 -33.18 4.24
C PRO A 96 20.31 -31.87 4.10
N PHE A 97 21.18 -31.73 3.09
CA PHE A 97 21.95 -30.51 2.89
C PHE A 97 21.08 -29.34 2.43
N SER A 98 20.18 -29.58 1.47
CA SER A 98 19.21 -28.57 1.01
C SER A 98 18.22 -28.17 2.11
N ILE A 99 17.72 -29.15 2.88
CA ILE A 99 16.80 -28.88 4.01
C ILE A 99 17.51 -28.06 5.11
N HIS A 100 18.73 -28.45 5.51
CA HIS A 100 19.49 -27.71 6.51
C HIS A 100 19.78 -26.28 6.08
N ARG A 101 20.14 -26.07 4.80
CA ARG A 101 20.36 -24.72 4.25
C ARG A 101 19.09 -23.87 4.31
N GLN A 102 17.95 -24.42 3.87
CA GLN A 102 16.67 -23.68 3.89
C GLN A 102 16.22 -23.36 5.33
N LEU A 103 16.46 -24.26 6.29
CA LEU A 103 16.18 -24.02 7.71
C LEU A 103 17.03 -22.88 8.29
N GLU A 104 18.31 -22.82 7.96
CA GLU A 104 19.16 -21.71 8.42
C GLU A 104 18.77 -20.38 7.77
N GLU A 105 18.40 -20.36 6.48
CA GLU A 105 17.86 -19.15 5.84
C GLU A 105 16.57 -18.67 6.52
N VAL A 106 15.66 -19.58 6.88
CA VAL A 106 14.44 -19.25 7.64
C VAL A 106 14.78 -18.67 9.01
N LYS A 107 15.72 -19.27 9.73
CA LYS A 107 16.14 -18.82 11.06
C LYS A 107 16.75 -17.42 11.03
N VAL A 108 17.62 -17.13 10.07
CA VAL A 108 18.21 -15.80 9.87
C VAL A 108 17.12 -14.76 9.55
N LEU A 109 16.19 -15.08 8.65
CA LEU A 109 15.08 -14.18 8.31
C LEU A 109 14.16 -13.92 9.51
N LEU A 110 13.85 -14.94 10.32
CA LEU A 110 13.05 -14.78 11.54
C LEU A 110 13.75 -13.92 12.59
N GLN A 111 15.07 -14.07 12.75
CA GLN A 111 15.86 -13.20 13.64
C GLN A 111 15.85 -11.75 13.14
N TYR A 112 16.05 -11.53 11.84
CA TYR A 112 15.97 -10.21 11.24
C TYR A 112 14.58 -9.57 11.43
N LEU A 113 13.51 -10.32 11.19
CA LEU A 113 12.13 -9.87 11.42
C LEU A 113 11.90 -9.51 12.89
N LYS A 114 12.33 -10.36 13.83
CA LYS A 114 12.21 -10.14 15.27
C LYS A 114 12.92 -8.86 15.72
N SER A 115 14.13 -8.63 15.24
CA SER A 115 14.90 -7.42 15.58
C SER A 115 14.27 -6.15 15.04
N ASN A 116 13.72 -6.19 13.82
CA ASN A 116 13.03 -5.05 13.21
C ASN A 116 11.72 -4.72 13.94
N ILE A 117 10.95 -5.72 14.35
CA ILE A 117 9.69 -5.48 15.09
C ILE A 117 9.98 -4.92 16.49
N ALA A 118 10.95 -5.47 17.22
CA ALA A 118 11.24 -5.09 18.61
C ALA A 118 11.85 -3.69 18.80
N HIS A 119 12.38 -3.07 17.74
CA HIS A 119 12.96 -1.72 17.81
C HIS A 119 11.98 -0.59 17.48
N ASN A 120 10.73 -0.91 17.13
CA ASN A 120 9.71 0.05 16.68
C ASN A 120 8.59 0.32 17.70
N ASP A 121 8.76 -0.08 18.96
CA ASP A 121 7.80 0.17 20.05
C ASP A 121 7.99 1.54 20.75
N TRP A 122 8.39 2.60 20.02
CA TRP A 122 8.46 3.98 20.53
C TRP A 122 7.86 5.00 19.56
#